data_AF-A0A3B0B5H3-F1
#
_entry.id   AF-A0A3B0B5H3-F1
#
_cell.length_a   1.000
_cell.length_b   1.000
_cell.length_c   1.000
_cell.angle_alpha   90.00
_cell.angle_beta   90.00
_cell.angle_gamma   90.00
#
_symmetry.space_group_name_H-M   'P 1'
#
loop_
_entity.id
_entity.type
_entity.pdbx_description
1 polymer ?
#
loop_
_entity_poly.entity_id
_entity_poly.type
_entity_poly.pdbx_seq_one_letter_code
_entity_poly.pdbx_strand_id
1 'polypeptide(L)'
;MPSRVMDLVAERLLAYRRRYELSQEEAAQQIGCSIPTYRHLEQPSADPDHIPDPKLSTLMRIFTTLQLDQTLLDALTRSEHEGR
;
A
#
# COMPACT_ATOMS: atom_id res chain seq x y z
N MET A 1 -3.49 15.92 0.32
CA MET A 1 -3.15 15.12 -0.87
C MET A 1 -2.71 13.76 -0.36
N PRO A 2 -3.47 12.68 -0.56
CA PRO A 2 -2.94 11.33 -0.34
C PRO A 2 -1.64 11.21 -1.12
N SER A 3 -0.62 10.62 -0.52
CA SER A 3 0.64 10.42 -1.24
C SER A 3 0.36 9.44 -2.39
N ARG A 4 0.82 9.75 -3.60
CA ARG A 4 0.67 8.89 -4.80
C ARG A 4 1.14 7.44 -4.56
N VAL A 5 2.07 7.27 -3.60
CA VAL A 5 2.55 5.96 -3.13
C VAL A 5 1.47 5.22 -2.35
N MET A 6 0.69 5.90 -1.51
CA MET A 6 -0.40 5.28 -0.74
C MET A 6 -1.55 4.82 -1.65
N ASP A 7 -1.87 5.57 -2.70
CA ASP A 7 -2.87 5.15 -3.70
C ASP A 7 -2.42 3.87 -4.42
N LEU A 8 -1.15 3.84 -4.84
CA LEU A 8 -0.55 2.65 -5.44
C LEU A 8 -0.57 1.47 -4.47
N VAL A 9 -0.24 1.68 -3.19
CA VAL A 9 -0.30 0.64 -2.17
C VAL A 9 -1.72 0.08 -2.05
N ALA A 10 -2.73 0.95 -1.94
CA ALA A 10 -4.13 0.53 -1.82
C ALA A 10 -4.58 -0.32 -3.03
N GLU A 11 -4.29 0.15 -4.24
CA GLU A 11 -4.59 -0.57 -5.48
C GLU A 11 -3.91 -1.94 -5.53
N ARG A 12 -2.62 -2.00 -5.18
CA ARG A 12 -1.84 -3.23 -5.22
C ARG A 12 -2.26 -4.23 -4.13
N LEU A 13 -2.64 -3.76 -2.95
CA LEU A 13 -3.24 -4.59 -1.90
C LEU A 13 -4.55 -5.23 -2.36
N LEU A 14 -5.44 -4.42 -2.95
CA LEU A 14 -6.72 -4.92 -3.47
C LEU A 14 -6.51 -5.96 -4.58
N ALA A 15 -5.62 -5.68 -5.53
CA ALA A 15 -5.30 -6.58 -6.63
C ALA A 15 -4.69 -7.89 -6.12
N TYR A 16 -3.76 -7.81 -5.17
CA TYR A 16 -3.16 -8.98 -4.51
C TYR A 16 -4.24 -9.86 -3.87
N ARG A 17 -5.08 -9.28 -3.03
CA ARG A 17 -6.12 -10.02 -2.31
C ARG A 17 -7.09 -10.72 -3.27
N ARG A 18 -7.53 -10.04 -4.33
CA ARG A 18 -8.43 -10.62 -5.34
C ARG A 18 -7.76 -11.72 -6.16
N ARG A 19 -6.49 -11.56 -6.53
CA ARG A 19 -5.74 -12.54 -7.31
C ARG A 19 -5.57 -13.88 -6.59
N TYR A 20 -5.40 -13.83 -5.26
CA TYR A 20 -5.20 -15.01 -4.43
C TYR A 20 -6.46 -15.43 -3.65
N GLU A 21 -7.61 -14.82 -3.96
CA GLU A 21 -8.91 -15.12 -3.35
C GLU A 21 -8.93 -15.04 -1.81
N LEU A 22 -8.14 -14.11 -1.25
CA LEU A 22 -7.97 -13.98 0.19
C LEU A 22 -9.06 -13.09 0.81
N SER A 23 -9.42 -13.39 2.06
CA SER A 23 -10.06 -12.43 2.95
C SER A 23 -9.06 -11.31 3.34
N GLN A 24 -9.57 -10.20 3.88
CA GLN A 24 -8.70 -9.13 4.40
C GLN A 24 -7.88 -9.60 5.61
N GLU A 25 -8.37 -10.57 6.37
CA GLU A 25 -7.67 -11.13 7.52
C GLU A 25 -6.48 -11.99 7.08
N GLU A 26 -6.70 -12.90 6.12
CA GLU A 26 -5.63 -13.72 5.55
C GLU A 26 -4.55 -12.85 4.87
N ALA A 27 -4.97 -11.83 4.12
CA ALA A 27 -4.04 -10.90 3.50
C ALA A 27 -3.24 -10.11 4.55
N ALA A 28 -3.88 -9.64 5.63
CA ALA A 28 -3.19 -8.99 6.74
C ALA A 28 -2.16 -9.91 7.40
N GLN A 29 -2.52 -11.19 7.59
CA GLN A 29 -1.61 -12.20 8.14
C GLN A 29 -0.40 -12.44 7.23
N GLN A 30 -0.60 -12.54 5.91
CA GLN A 30 0.48 -12.75 4.95
C GLN A 30 1.43 -11.56 4.83
N ILE A 31 0.90 -10.34 4.94
CA ILE A 31 1.71 -9.11 5.00
C ILE A 31 2.36 -8.95 6.39
N GLY A 32 1.77 -9.55 7.41
CA GLY A 32 2.20 -9.45 8.79
C GLY A 32 1.88 -8.08 9.40
N CYS A 33 0.65 -7.59 9.18
CA CYS A 33 0.11 -6.41 9.84
C CYS A 33 -1.23 -6.72 10.52
N SER A 34 -1.75 -5.78 11.30
CA SER A 34 -3.06 -5.95 11.93
C SER A 34 -4.20 -5.81 10.92
N ILE A 35 -5.33 -6.47 11.15
CA ILE A 35 -6.52 -6.35 10.27
C ILE A 35 -6.98 -4.89 10.13
N PRO A 36 -7.06 -4.07 11.20
CA PRO A 36 -7.39 -2.65 11.06
C PRO A 36 -6.38 -1.90 10.18
N THR A 37 -5.08 -2.16 10.34
CA THR A 37 -4.04 -1.56 9.50
C THR A 37 -4.23 -1.94 8.04
N TYR A 38 -4.45 -3.23 7.74
CA TYR A 38 -4.67 -3.69 6.37
C TYR A 38 -5.90 -3.03 5.74
N ARG A 39 -7.03 -3.00 6.46
CA ARG A 39 -8.28 -2.36 5.99
C ARG A 39 -8.08 -0.90 5.66
N HIS A 40 -7.41 -0.18 6.56
CA HIS A 40 -7.14 1.24 6.38
C HIS A 40 -6.21 1.52 5.19
N LEU A 41 -5.29 0.60 4.88
CA LEU A 41 -4.40 0.70 3.73
C LEU A 41 -5.06 0.30 2.40
N GLU A 42 -5.88 -0.75 2.38
CA GLU A 42 -6.58 -1.21 1.16
C GLU A 42 -7.74 -0.27 0.78
N GLN A 43 -8.39 0.31 1.79
CA GLN A 43 -9.52 1.22 1.65
C GLN A 43 -9.25 2.45 2.51
N PRO A 44 -8.38 3.38 2.06
CA PRO A 44 -8.22 4.64 2.74
C PRO A 44 -9.58 5.34 2.85
N SER A 45 -9.92 5.84 4.04
CA SER A 45 -11.18 6.53 4.25
C SER A 45 -11.30 7.71 3.28
N ALA A 46 -12.51 8.03 2.85
CA ALA A 46 -12.78 9.21 2.02
C ALA A 46 -12.48 10.55 2.72
N ASP A 47 -12.13 10.50 4.02
CA ASP A 47 -11.67 11.64 4.78
C ASP A 47 -10.24 12.04 4.32
N PRO A 48 -10.09 13.19 3.64
CA PRO A 48 -8.80 13.64 3.11
C PRO A 48 -7.79 14.02 4.21
N ASP A 49 -8.25 14.20 5.46
CA ASP A 49 -7.40 14.51 6.62
C ASP A 49 -6.88 13.23 7.31
N HIS A 50 -7.39 12.06 6.94
CA HIS A 50 -7.00 10.77 7.51
C HIS A 50 -6.14 9.96 6.53
N ILE A 51 -4.94 10.46 6.27
CA ILE A 51 -3.94 9.75 5.47
C ILE A 51 -3.42 8.56 6.30
N PRO A 52 -3.40 7.33 5.75
CA PRO A 52 -2.80 6.21 6.47
C PRO A 52 -1.32 6.49 6.72
N ASP A 53 -0.90 6.43 7.99
CA ASP A 53 0.51 6.51 8.41
C ASP A 53 0.99 5.15 8.93
N PRO A 54 1.15 4.14 8.04
CA PRO A 54 1.70 2.86 8.44
C PRO A 54 3.17 3.02 8.84
N LYS A 55 3.60 2.25 9.84
CA LYS A 55 5.02 2.10 10.15
C LYS A 55 5.79 1.70 8.88
N LEU A 56 7.01 2.23 8.72
CA LEU A 56 7.90 1.90 7.59
C LEU A 56 8.08 0.38 7.45
N SER A 57 8.16 -0.36 8.54
CA SER A 57 8.25 -1.82 8.52
C SER A 57 7.05 -2.50 7.85
N THR A 58 5.84 -1.95 8.01
CA THR A 58 4.63 -2.44 7.32
C THR A 58 4.73 -2.18 5.82
N LEU A 59 5.17 -0.98 5.41
CA LEU A 59 5.38 -0.66 4.00
C LEU A 59 6.42 -1.56 3.35
N MET A 60 7.57 -1.77 4.02
CA MET A 60 8.61 -2.68 3.53
C MET A 60 8.07 -4.10 3.34
N ARG A 61 7.29 -4.62 4.29
CA ARG A 61 6.66 -5.94 4.15
C ARG A 61 5.69 -5.99 2.98
N ILE A 62 4.87 -4.96 2.77
CA ILE A 62 3.99 -4.88 1.59
C ILE A 62 4.82 -4.95 0.31
N PHE A 63 5.87 -4.15 0.20
CA PHE A 63 6.70 -4.12 -1.01
C PHE A 63 7.36 -5.46 -1.29
N THR A 64 7.89 -6.13 -0.27
CA THR A 64 8.48 -7.45 -0.41
C THR A 64 7.44 -8.53 -0.76
N THR A 65 6.30 -8.57 -0.07
CA THR A 65 5.25 -9.58 -0.30
C THR A 65 4.63 -9.45 -1.69
N LEU A 66 4.43 -8.21 -2.15
CA LEU A 66 3.82 -7.93 -3.46
C LEU A 66 4.86 -7.79 -4.59
N GLN A 67 6.15 -7.97 -4.30
CA GLN A 67 7.26 -7.83 -5.25
C GLN A 67 7.22 -6.49 -6.00
N LEU A 68 6.97 -5.40 -5.27
CA LEU A 68 6.79 -4.06 -5.83
C LEU A 68 8.11 -3.32 -6.04
N ASP A 69 9.26 -3.96 -5.89
CA ASP A 69 10.58 -3.32 -5.82
C ASP A 69 10.85 -2.36 -7.00
N GLN A 70 10.64 -2.83 -8.23
CA GLN A 70 10.86 -1.99 -9.42
C GLN A 70 9.76 -0.95 -9.64
N THR A 71 8.50 -1.28 -9.34
CA THR A 71 7.38 -0.34 -9.47
C THR A 71 7.53 0.83 -8.50
N LEU A 72 8.04 0.57 -7.30
CA LEU A 72 8.31 1.57 -6.28
C LEU A 72 9.41 2.55 -6.74
N LEU A 73 10.52 2.01 -7.25
CA LEU A 73 11.63 2.80 -7.78
C LEU A 73 11.18 3.74 -8.90
N ASP A 74 10.33 3.25 -9.81
CA ASP A 74 9.78 4.04 -10.91
C ASP A 74 8.86 5.18 -10.43
N ALA A 75 8.09 4.93 -9.36
CA ALA A 75 7.21 5.95 -8.76
C ALA A 75 8.01 7.04 -8.04
N LEU A 76 9.06 6.65 -7.31
CA LEU A 76 9.93 7.58 -6.59
C LEU A 76 10.76 8.45 -7.55
N THR A 77 11.30 7.88 -8.63
CA THR A 77 12.15 8.60 -9.59
C THR A 77 11.39 9.58 -10.49
N ARG A 78 10.13 9.31 -10.83
CA ARG A 78 9.29 10.28 -11.57
C ARG A 78 8.94 11.53 -10.74
N SER A 79 8.93 11.40 -9.42
CA SER A 79 8.63 12.51 -8.51
C SER A 79 9.70 13.60 -8.56
N GLU A 80 10.91 13.31 -9.04
CA GLU A 80 12.01 14.28 -9.16
C GLU A 80 12.01 15.07 -10.47
N HIS A 81 11.25 14.65 -11.49
CA HIS A 81 11.24 15.29 -12.81
C HIS A 81 10.09 16.29 -13.04
N GLU A 82 9.05 16.27 -12.21
CA GLU A 82 7.92 17.23 -12.31
C GLU A 82 8.16 18.52 -11.50
N GLY A 83 9.36 18.70 -10.93
CA GLY A 83 9.75 19.85 -10.10
C GLY A 83 10.79 20.79 -10.71
N ARG A 84 10.97 20.84 -12.04
CA ARG A 84 11.86 21.79 -12.72
C ARG A 84 11.17 22.55 -13.83
#